data_AF-A0A060XI40-F1
#
_entry.id   AF-A0A060XI40-F1
#
_cell.length_a   1.000
_cell.length_b   1.000
_cell.length_c   1.000
_cell.angle_alpha   90.00
_cell.angle_beta   90.00
_cell.angle_gamma   90.00
#
_symmetry.space_group_name_H-M   'P 1'
#
loop_
_entity.id
_entity.type
_entity.pdbx_description
1 polymer ?
#
loop_
_entity_poly.entity_id
_entity_poly.type
_entity_poly.pdbx_seq_one_letter_code
_entity_poly.pdbx_strand_id
1 'polypeptide(L)'
;MGGGGPRRSQQGQRKEPRRIINISSSLTEDVKLNKAEKAWKPAVKKATSGQAAPEEESDDSEQAKTQELFKRVRSILNKLTPQMFQQLMKQVTELTIDTEERLKGVIDLIFEKAISEPNFSVAYANMCRCLIGLKVPTTDKPGVTVNFRKLLLNRCQKEFEKDKDDDVIFEKKQKELDAAATEEKDRLKAELEEAKDKARRRSLGNIKFIGELFKLKMLTEAIMHDCIVKLLKNHDEESLECLCRLLSTIGKDLDFEKAKPRMDQYFAQMDKIIKEKKTSSRIRFMLQDVLDLRRVISRNTHTHHPPVSGECFSPLT
;
A
#
# COMPACT_ATOMS: atom_id res chain seq x y z
N MET A 1 67.83 10.30 -69.60
CA MET A 1 66.76 9.56 -70.32
C MET A 1 66.05 8.73 -69.27
N GLY A 2 64.76 8.85 -68.96
CA GLY A 2 63.59 9.27 -69.73
C GLY A 2 62.50 8.24 -69.40
N GLY A 3 61.42 8.66 -68.74
CA GLY A 3 60.49 7.78 -68.01
C GLY A 3 59.52 6.93 -68.85
N GLY A 4 58.61 6.24 -68.13
CA GLY A 4 57.43 5.57 -68.67
C GLY A 4 56.79 4.58 -67.67
N GLY A 5 55.64 4.94 -67.09
CA GLY A 5 54.68 3.96 -66.54
C GLY A 5 53.79 3.37 -67.65
N PRO A 6 52.52 2.97 -67.42
CA PRO A 6 51.94 2.18 -66.32
C PRO A 6 50.99 1.05 -66.82
N ARG A 7 50.54 0.12 -65.93
CA ARG A 7 49.31 -0.76 -65.94
C ARG A 7 49.65 -2.16 -65.42
N ARG A 8 48.80 -3.00 -64.81
CA ARG A 8 47.47 -2.95 -64.15
C ARG A 8 47.19 -4.43 -63.78
N SER A 9 46.88 -4.79 -62.53
CA SER A 9 46.04 -5.96 -62.22
C SER A 9 45.52 -5.87 -60.77
N GLN A 10 44.21 -5.67 -60.64
CA GLN A 10 43.23 -6.62 -60.07
C GLN A 10 43.40 -6.91 -58.57
N GLN A 11 42.53 -6.27 -57.77
CA GLN A 11 42.11 -6.81 -56.48
C GLN A 11 40.58 -6.75 -56.40
N GLY A 12 39.96 -7.93 -56.49
CA GLY A 12 38.51 -8.08 -56.41
C GLY A 12 38.01 -7.86 -54.99
N GLN A 13 37.04 -6.95 -54.84
CA GLN A 13 36.28 -6.81 -53.60
C GLN A 13 35.16 -7.85 -53.55
N ARG A 14 35.25 -8.76 -52.59
CA ARG A 14 34.25 -9.76 -52.22
C ARG A 14 33.09 -9.04 -51.51
N LYS A 15 31.92 -8.94 -52.14
CA LYS A 15 30.68 -8.42 -51.51
C LYS A 15 30.07 -9.50 -50.61
N GLU A 16 29.97 -9.22 -49.32
CA GLU A 16 29.17 -10.04 -48.40
C GLU A 16 27.67 -9.88 -48.67
N PRO A 17 26.88 -10.97 -48.72
CA PRO A 17 25.44 -10.88 -48.92
C PRO A 17 24.75 -10.45 -47.62
N ARG A 18 24.14 -9.25 -47.63
CA ARG A 18 23.23 -8.80 -46.58
C ARG A 18 21.99 -9.69 -46.56
N ARG A 19 21.72 -10.38 -45.45
CA ARG A 19 20.46 -11.10 -45.24
C ARG A 19 19.33 -10.08 -45.06
N ILE A 20 18.59 -9.81 -46.13
CA ILE A 20 17.31 -9.10 -46.07
C ILE A 20 16.26 -10.14 -45.66
N ILE A 21 15.68 -10.00 -44.48
CA ILE A 21 14.51 -10.78 -44.09
C ILE A 21 13.32 -10.19 -44.86
N ASN A 22 12.95 -10.83 -45.97
CA ASN A 22 11.75 -10.51 -46.73
C ASN A 22 10.52 -10.97 -45.93
N ILE A 23 9.92 -10.07 -45.15
CA ILE A 23 8.61 -10.28 -44.53
C ILE A 23 7.55 -9.95 -45.59
N SER A 24 7.39 -10.82 -46.59
CA SER A 24 6.34 -10.63 -47.61
C SER A 24 5.95 -11.96 -48.25
N SER A 25 5.18 -12.78 -47.52
CA SER A 25 4.34 -13.85 -48.11
C SER A 25 3.45 -14.61 -47.12
N SER A 26 3.25 -14.16 -45.87
CA SER A 26 2.34 -14.83 -44.92
C SER A 26 1.49 -13.83 -44.12
N LEU A 27 0.95 -12.82 -44.81
CA LEU A 27 -0.02 -11.84 -44.26
C LEU A 27 -1.43 -11.99 -44.85
N THR A 28 -1.69 -13.05 -45.62
CA THR A 28 -3.00 -13.32 -46.24
C THR A 28 -3.77 -14.45 -45.57
N GLU A 29 -3.28 -15.00 -44.46
CA GLU A 29 -4.12 -15.83 -43.59
C GLU A 29 -4.81 -14.92 -42.57
N ASP A 30 -6.13 -14.85 -42.64
CA ASP A 30 -6.96 -14.24 -41.60
C ASP A 30 -6.72 -14.98 -40.28
N VAL A 31 -5.79 -14.49 -39.48
CA VAL A 31 -5.57 -14.95 -38.10
C VAL A 31 -6.84 -14.63 -37.31
N LYS A 32 -7.68 -15.64 -37.14
CA LYS A 32 -8.92 -15.54 -36.37
C LYS A 32 -8.57 -15.44 -34.89
N LEU A 33 -8.31 -14.21 -34.44
CA LEU A 33 -8.01 -13.92 -33.04
C LEU A 33 -9.21 -14.32 -32.16
N ASN A 34 -8.93 -15.02 -31.07
CA ASN A 34 -9.94 -15.38 -30.07
C ASN A 34 -10.58 -14.09 -29.52
N LYS A 35 -11.85 -13.88 -29.84
CA LYS A 35 -12.62 -12.73 -29.35
C LYS A 35 -13.13 -13.05 -27.95
N ALA A 36 -12.51 -12.45 -26.93
CA ALA A 36 -13.10 -12.44 -25.61
C ALA A 36 -14.27 -11.44 -25.59
N GLU A 37 -15.44 -11.90 -25.14
CA GLU A 37 -16.66 -11.09 -25.04
C GLU A 37 -16.45 -9.81 -24.18
N LYS A 38 -15.46 -9.85 -23.27
CA LYS A 38 -15.04 -8.75 -22.40
C LYS A 38 -13.59 -8.29 -22.66
N ALA A 39 -13.16 -8.24 -23.92
CA ALA A 39 -11.84 -7.70 -24.24
C ALA A 39 -11.76 -6.18 -23.93
N TRP A 40 -10.70 -5.76 -23.23
CA TRP A 40 -10.44 -4.34 -22.97
C TRP A 40 -10.27 -3.59 -24.29
N LYS A 41 -11.07 -2.54 -24.51
CA LYS A 41 -11.00 -1.70 -25.72
C LYS A 41 -10.34 -0.36 -25.37
N PRO A 42 -9.24 0.02 -26.04
CA PRO A 42 -8.64 1.35 -25.87
C PRO A 42 -9.65 2.44 -26.23
N ALA A 43 -9.64 3.55 -25.48
CA ALA A 43 -10.55 4.69 -25.71
C ALA A 43 -10.48 5.24 -27.15
N VAL A 44 -9.32 5.13 -27.79
CA VAL A 44 -9.09 5.54 -29.18
C VAL A 44 -10.00 4.80 -30.18
N LYS A 45 -10.44 3.56 -29.86
CA LYS A 45 -11.39 2.79 -30.69
C LYS A 45 -12.86 2.97 -30.30
N LYS A 46 -13.16 3.73 -29.24
CA LYS A 46 -14.53 4.03 -28.81
C LYS A 46 -15.08 5.30 -29.46
N ALA A 47 -14.20 6.18 -29.95
CA ALA A 47 -14.57 7.44 -30.60
C ALA A 47 -15.09 7.29 -32.04
N THR A 48 -14.95 6.13 -32.68
CA THR A 48 -15.37 5.90 -34.07
C THR A 48 -16.81 5.45 -34.26
N SER A 49 -17.59 5.27 -33.18
CA SER A 49 -19.04 5.04 -33.26
C SER A 49 -19.77 6.24 -32.69
N GLY A 50 -19.72 7.35 -33.42
CA GLY A 50 -20.46 8.56 -33.11
C GLY A 50 -21.93 8.40 -33.52
N GLN A 51 -22.82 8.49 -32.54
CA GLN A 51 -24.14 9.07 -32.75
C GLN A 51 -24.35 10.07 -31.61
N ALA A 52 -24.25 11.35 -31.97
CA ALA A 52 -24.64 12.45 -31.12
C ALA A 52 -26.18 12.50 -31.09
N ALA A 53 -26.74 12.41 -29.89
CA ALA A 53 -28.15 12.68 -29.60
C ALA A 53 -28.20 13.62 -28.37
N PRO A 54 -29.28 14.42 -28.24
CA PRO A 54 -29.24 15.75 -27.66
C PRO A 54 -29.14 15.79 -26.14
N GLU A 55 -28.73 16.96 -25.68
CA GLU A 55 -28.50 17.38 -24.30
C GLU A 55 -29.69 17.08 -23.38
N GLU A 56 -29.56 16.03 -22.57
CA GLU A 56 -30.24 15.91 -21.28
C GLU A 56 -29.15 15.81 -20.21
N GLU A 57 -28.95 16.88 -19.43
CA GLU A 57 -28.15 16.85 -18.20
C GLU A 57 -28.86 15.96 -17.17
N SER A 58 -28.70 14.65 -17.32
CA SER A 58 -29.15 13.64 -16.37
C SER A 58 -27.96 12.78 -15.93
N ASP A 59 -28.12 12.13 -14.77
CA ASP A 59 -27.17 11.36 -13.94
C ASP A 59 -25.95 10.69 -14.62
N ASP A 60 -26.03 10.34 -15.90
CA ASP A 60 -24.98 9.75 -16.73
C ASP A 60 -23.74 10.67 -16.91
N SER A 61 -23.93 12.00 -16.92
CA SER A 61 -22.83 12.98 -17.02
C SER A 61 -21.98 13.06 -15.75
N GLU A 62 -22.61 13.03 -14.57
CA GLU A 62 -21.90 13.07 -13.28
C GLU A 62 -21.19 11.75 -12.98
N GLN A 63 -21.79 10.62 -13.36
CA GLN A 63 -21.13 9.31 -13.31
C GLN A 63 -19.92 9.25 -14.25
N ALA A 64 -20.01 9.81 -15.47
CA ALA A 64 -18.89 9.89 -16.39
C ALA A 64 -17.72 10.70 -15.82
N LYS A 65 -18.00 11.86 -15.19
CA LYS A 65 -16.98 12.68 -14.49
C LYS A 65 -16.33 11.93 -13.33
N THR A 66 -17.12 11.19 -12.53
CA THR A 66 -16.61 10.35 -11.44
C THR A 66 -15.70 9.23 -11.96
N GLN A 67 -16.08 8.57 -13.06
CA GLN A 67 -15.25 7.55 -13.71
C GLN A 67 -13.95 8.13 -14.27
N GLU A 68 -14.00 9.32 -14.86
CA GLU A 68 -12.80 10.00 -15.34
C GLU A 68 -11.86 10.39 -14.20
N LEU A 69 -12.41 10.89 -13.09
CA LEU A 69 -11.66 11.16 -11.86
C LEU A 69 -10.92 9.90 -11.40
N PHE A 70 -11.62 8.76 -11.26
CA PHE A 70 -10.99 7.51 -10.83
C PHE A 70 -9.92 7.01 -11.81
N LYS A 71 -10.10 7.21 -13.12
CA LYS A 71 -9.05 6.91 -14.11
C LYS A 71 -7.83 7.80 -13.93
N ARG A 72 -8.01 9.10 -13.70
CA ARG A 72 -6.90 10.04 -13.44
C ARG A 72 -6.16 9.67 -12.15
N VAL A 73 -6.89 9.40 -11.06
CA VAL A 73 -6.32 8.94 -9.79
C VAL A 73 -5.52 7.66 -9.97
N ARG A 74 -6.05 6.65 -10.66
CA ARG A 74 -5.31 5.41 -10.96
C ARG A 74 -4.04 5.66 -11.78
N SER A 75 -4.10 6.56 -12.76
CA SER A 75 -2.93 6.95 -13.56
C SER A 75 -1.84 7.59 -12.70
N ILE A 76 -2.21 8.49 -11.80
CA ILE A 76 -1.29 9.13 -10.84
C ILE A 76 -0.69 8.06 -9.91
N LEU A 77 -1.53 7.21 -9.32
CA LEU A 77 -1.09 6.13 -8.43
C LEU A 77 -0.11 5.17 -9.10
N ASN A 78 -0.30 4.84 -10.38
CA ASN A 78 0.60 3.97 -11.14
C ASN A 78 1.94 4.64 -11.50
N LYS A 79 1.99 5.97 -11.54
CA LYS A 79 3.20 6.75 -11.80
C LYS A 79 3.88 7.21 -10.52
N LEU A 80 3.32 6.86 -9.35
CA LEU A 80 3.77 7.37 -8.07
C LEU A 80 5.15 6.82 -7.74
N THR A 81 6.16 7.66 -7.97
CA THR A 81 7.56 7.41 -7.66
C THR A 81 8.09 8.59 -6.84
N PRO A 82 9.15 8.39 -6.03
CA PRO A 82 9.76 9.50 -5.28
C PRO A 82 10.17 10.68 -6.16
N GLN A 83 10.60 10.43 -7.41
CA GLN A 83 11.03 11.46 -8.36
C GLN A 83 9.86 12.31 -8.87
N MET A 84 8.73 11.67 -9.22
CA MET A 84 7.55 12.39 -9.72
C MET A 84 6.61 12.87 -8.62
N PHE A 85 6.97 12.66 -7.36
CA PHE A 85 6.09 12.86 -6.21
C PHE A 85 5.49 14.27 -6.18
N GLN A 86 6.32 15.33 -6.17
CA GLN A 86 5.82 16.70 -6.07
C GLN A 86 4.88 17.07 -7.22
N GLN A 87 5.20 16.65 -8.44
CA GLN A 87 4.38 16.92 -9.62
C GLN A 87 3.02 16.20 -9.54
N LEU A 88 3.03 14.92 -9.16
CA LEU A 88 1.82 14.12 -9.03
C LEU A 88 0.92 14.64 -7.90
N MET A 89 1.52 15.09 -6.79
CA MET A 89 0.77 15.63 -5.64
C MET A 89 0.07 16.94 -5.98
N LYS A 90 0.67 17.77 -6.84
CA LYS A 90 0.01 18.95 -7.41
C LYS A 90 -1.21 18.54 -8.24
N GLN A 91 -1.07 17.55 -9.12
CA GLN A 91 -2.20 17.03 -9.92
C GLN A 91 -3.33 16.49 -9.04
N VAL A 92 -2.99 15.78 -7.95
CA VAL A 92 -3.99 15.25 -7.01
C VAL A 92 -4.75 16.37 -6.29
N THR A 93 -4.07 17.47 -5.95
CA THR A 93 -4.70 18.64 -5.31
C THR A 93 -5.58 19.43 -6.28
N GLU A 94 -5.28 19.37 -7.57
CA GLU A 94 -6.08 19.98 -8.64
C GLU A 94 -7.32 19.14 -9.04
N LEU A 95 -7.47 17.92 -8.49
CA LEU A 95 -8.65 17.11 -8.76
C LEU A 95 -9.89 17.68 -8.08
N THR A 96 -11.00 17.74 -8.82
CA THR A 96 -12.30 18.14 -8.31
C THR A 96 -12.93 17.00 -7.51
N ILE A 97 -12.67 16.98 -6.20
CA ILE A 97 -13.27 16.04 -5.26
C ILE A 97 -14.32 16.79 -4.43
N ASP A 98 -15.50 16.90 -5.00
CA ASP A 98 -16.63 17.71 -4.53
C ASP A 98 -17.74 16.88 -3.86
N THR A 99 -17.82 15.58 -4.15
CA THR A 99 -18.83 14.69 -3.55
C THR A 99 -18.24 13.69 -2.56
N GLU A 100 -19.07 13.24 -1.61
CA GLU A 100 -18.70 12.18 -0.66
C GLU A 100 -18.33 10.86 -1.36
N GLU A 101 -19.04 10.51 -2.43
CA GLU A 101 -18.74 9.31 -3.23
C GLU A 101 -17.35 9.39 -3.88
N ARG A 102 -17.03 10.52 -4.52
CA ARG A 102 -15.71 10.75 -5.12
C ARG A 102 -14.61 10.68 -4.06
N LEU A 103 -14.82 11.28 -2.89
CA LEU A 103 -13.86 11.25 -1.79
C LEU A 103 -13.62 9.82 -1.26
N LYS A 104 -14.70 9.05 -1.04
CA LYS A 104 -14.62 7.64 -0.65
C LYS A 104 -13.88 6.81 -1.70
N GLY A 105 -14.22 6.97 -2.97
CA GLY A 105 -13.58 6.25 -4.07
C GLY A 105 -12.09 6.58 -4.22
N VAL A 106 -11.69 7.84 -4.04
CA VAL A 106 -10.26 8.22 -4.01
C VAL A 106 -9.55 7.54 -2.85
N ILE A 107 -10.11 7.56 -1.64
CA ILE A 107 -9.52 6.87 -0.47
C ILE A 107 -9.35 5.38 -0.74
N ASP A 108 -10.38 4.73 -1.30
CA ASP A 108 -10.35 3.30 -1.60
C ASP A 108 -9.26 2.93 -2.61
N LEU A 109 -9.07 3.74 -3.67
CA LEU A 109 -8.01 3.54 -4.64
C LEU A 109 -6.61 3.69 -4.02
N ILE A 110 -6.43 4.68 -3.14
CA ILE A 110 -5.16 4.89 -2.44
C ILE A 110 -4.87 3.71 -1.51
N PHE A 111 -5.86 3.25 -0.74
CA PHE A 111 -5.71 2.12 0.17
C PHE A 111 -5.37 0.84 -0.58
N GLU A 112 -6.11 0.52 -1.64
CA GLU A 112 -5.87 -0.69 -2.42
C GLU A 112 -4.44 -0.72 -2.96
N LYS A 113 -3.96 0.42 -3.48
CA LYS A 113 -2.59 0.56 -3.95
C LYS A 113 -1.56 0.46 -2.84
N ALA A 114 -1.74 1.19 -1.74
CA ALA A 114 -0.81 1.19 -0.62
C ALA A 114 -0.65 -0.17 0.04
N ILE A 115 -1.73 -0.95 0.07
CA ILE A 115 -1.72 -2.32 0.57
C ILE A 115 -1.01 -3.26 -0.43
N SER A 116 -1.26 -3.09 -1.73
CA SER A 116 -0.64 -3.92 -2.78
C SER A 116 0.84 -3.63 -2.98
N GLU A 117 1.29 -2.41 -2.67
CA GLU A 117 2.65 -1.92 -2.89
C GLU A 117 3.25 -1.33 -1.59
N PRO A 118 3.56 -2.16 -0.57
CA PRO A 118 3.97 -1.68 0.76
C PRO A 118 5.28 -0.86 0.77
N ASN A 119 6.12 -1.02 -0.25
CA ASN A 119 7.37 -0.26 -0.37
C ASN A 119 7.13 1.23 -0.63
N PHE A 120 5.96 1.59 -1.16
CA PHE A 120 5.55 2.96 -1.43
C PHE A 120 4.57 3.51 -0.38
N SER A 121 4.32 2.79 0.72
CA SER A 121 3.38 3.22 1.78
C SER A 121 3.65 4.65 2.27
N VAL A 122 4.92 5.05 2.39
CA VAL A 122 5.31 6.43 2.77
C VAL A 122 4.80 7.47 1.77
N ALA A 123 4.91 7.18 0.46
CA ALA A 123 4.44 8.09 -0.58
C ALA A 123 2.91 8.23 -0.55
N TYR A 124 2.20 7.11 -0.43
CA TYR A 124 0.74 7.11 -0.31
C TYR A 124 0.28 7.84 0.97
N ALA A 125 0.99 7.68 2.09
CA ALA A 125 0.64 8.34 3.35
C ALA A 125 0.79 9.85 3.25
N ASN A 126 1.88 10.31 2.62
CA ASN A 126 2.06 11.74 2.33
C ASN A 126 0.97 12.27 1.38
N MET A 127 0.45 11.44 0.46
CA MET A 127 -0.68 11.83 -0.40
C MET A 127 -1.97 12.01 0.40
N CYS A 128 -2.27 11.08 1.29
CA CYS A 128 -3.36 11.23 2.25
C CYS A 128 -3.20 12.51 3.10
N ARG A 129 -1.96 12.88 3.47
CA ARG A 129 -1.69 14.11 4.21
C ARG A 129 -2.06 15.37 3.42
N CYS A 130 -1.76 15.43 2.12
CA CYS A 130 -2.19 16.56 1.28
C CYS A 130 -3.72 16.65 1.16
N LEU A 131 -4.41 15.51 1.20
CA LEU A 131 -5.86 15.43 1.09
C LEU A 131 -6.61 15.67 2.41
N ILE A 132 -5.91 15.72 3.55
CA ILE A 132 -6.57 15.77 4.87
C ILE A 132 -7.41 17.02 5.11
N GLY A 133 -7.04 18.13 4.46
CA GLY A 133 -7.74 19.41 4.55
C GLY A 133 -9.05 19.45 3.76
N LEU A 134 -9.28 18.49 2.85
CA LEU A 134 -10.48 18.45 2.03
C LEU A 134 -11.71 18.12 2.87
N LYS A 135 -12.75 18.92 2.66
CA LYS A 135 -14.08 18.73 3.23
C LYS A 135 -15.09 18.76 2.08
N VAL A 136 -15.95 17.75 2.05
CA VAL A 136 -17.03 17.64 1.06
C VAL A 136 -18.37 17.66 1.77
N PRO A 137 -19.41 18.30 1.20
CA PRO A 137 -20.75 18.25 1.76
C PRO A 137 -21.32 16.82 1.70
N THR A 138 -22.06 16.41 2.73
CA THR A 138 -22.83 15.16 2.70
C THR A 138 -24.06 15.31 1.81
N THR A 139 -24.42 14.25 1.07
CA THR A 139 -25.67 14.19 0.29
C THR A 139 -26.91 14.14 1.17
N ASP A 140 -26.80 13.54 2.37
CA ASP A 140 -27.97 13.18 3.18
C ASP A 140 -28.46 14.31 4.10
N LYS A 141 -27.59 15.28 4.42
CA LYS A 141 -27.91 16.40 5.34
C LYS A 141 -27.28 17.72 4.86
N PRO A 142 -28.10 18.74 4.55
CA PRO A 142 -27.59 20.08 4.26
C PRO A 142 -26.81 20.64 5.45
N GLY A 143 -25.59 21.13 5.22
CA GLY A 143 -24.74 21.77 6.25
C GLY A 143 -23.81 20.84 7.04
N VAL A 144 -23.89 19.51 6.84
CA VAL A 144 -22.91 18.57 7.39
C VAL A 144 -21.83 18.31 6.35
N THR A 145 -20.57 18.51 6.73
CA THR A 145 -19.42 18.18 5.86
C THR A 145 -18.74 16.92 6.35
N VAL A 146 -18.39 16.02 5.44
CA VAL A 146 -17.48 14.92 5.72
C VAL A 146 -16.06 15.41 5.56
N ASN A 147 -15.23 15.08 6.56
CA ASN A 147 -13.79 15.33 6.49
C ASN A 147 -13.05 14.06 6.03
N PHE A 148 -11.99 14.26 5.26
CA PHE A 148 -11.14 13.18 4.77
C PHE A 148 -10.63 12.28 5.91
N ARG A 149 -10.24 12.86 7.04
CA ARG A 149 -9.71 12.13 8.20
C ARG A 149 -10.67 11.08 8.76
N LYS A 150 -11.97 11.40 8.86
CA LYS A 150 -13.01 10.49 9.36
C LYS A 150 -13.24 9.33 8.39
N LEU A 151 -13.29 9.61 7.08
CA LEU A 151 -13.43 8.56 6.08
C LEU A 151 -12.19 7.65 6.02
N LEU A 152 -11.00 8.24 6.16
CA LEU A 152 -9.74 7.51 6.25
C LEU A 152 -9.74 6.53 7.43
N LEU A 153 -10.13 7.01 8.62
CA LEU A 153 -10.21 6.17 9.82
C LEU A 153 -11.24 5.04 9.65
N ASN A 154 -12.42 5.38 9.12
CA ASN A 154 -13.46 4.37 8.83
C ASN A 154 -12.96 3.33 7.82
N ARG A 155 -12.16 3.72 6.83
CA ARG A 155 -11.59 2.77 5.87
C ARG A 155 -10.52 1.88 6.52
N CYS A 156 -9.65 2.43 7.36
CA CYS A 156 -8.68 1.64 8.13
C CYS A 156 -9.36 0.56 8.97
N GLN A 157 -10.44 0.94 9.66
CA GLN A 157 -11.22 0.03 10.50
C GLN A 157 -11.85 -1.09 9.68
N LYS A 158 -12.47 -0.76 8.54
CA LYS A 158 -13.07 -1.75 7.63
C LYS A 158 -12.03 -2.74 7.09
N GLU A 159 -10.85 -2.27 6.69
CA GLU A 159 -9.78 -3.16 6.23
C GLU A 159 -9.28 -4.07 7.35
N PHE A 160 -9.21 -3.57 8.59
CA PHE A 160 -8.80 -4.38 9.74
C PHE A 160 -9.85 -5.44 10.13
N GLU A 161 -11.14 -5.12 9.98
CA GLU A 161 -12.23 -6.06 10.23
C GLU A 161 -12.29 -7.16 9.18
N LYS A 162 -12.07 -6.81 7.90
CA LYS A 162 -11.99 -7.79 6.81
C LYS A 162 -10.97 -8.89 7.07
N ASP A 163 -9.85 -8.54 7.68
CA ASP A 163 -8.84 -9.54 8.04
C ASP A 163 -9.35 -10.59 9.05
N LYS A 164 -10.27 -10.22 9.96
CA LYS A 164 -10.88 -11.18 10.90
C LYS A 164 -11.86 -12.11 10.21
N ASP A 165 -12.57 -11.60 9.21
CA ASP A 165 -13.48 -12.40 8.40
C ASP A 165 -12.71 -13.43 7.57
N ASP A 166 -11.53 -13.04 7.05
CA ASP A 166 -10.63 -13.94 6.34
C ASP A 166 -10.18 -15.11 7.25
N ASP A 167 -9.87 -14.88 8.53
CA ASP A 167 -9.52 -15.94 9.50
C ASP A 167 -10.66 -16.97 9.63
N VAL A 168 -11.91 -16.52 9.75
CA VAL A 168 -13.10 -17.39 9.83
C VAL A 168 -13.28 -18.19 8.53
N ILE A 169 -13.03 -17.56 7.39
CA ILE A 169 -13.09 -18.23 6.08
C ILE A 169 -12.00 -19.30 5.98
N PHE A 170 -10.78 -19.01 6.44
CA PHE A 170 -9.68 -19.99 6.45
C PHE A 170 -9.95 -21.16 7.38
N GLU A 171 -10.55 -20.94 8.56
CA GLU A 171 -10.97 -22.02 9.44
C GLU A 171 -12.02 -22.94 8.77
N LYS A 172 -12.98 -22.38 8.03
CA LYS A 172 -13.96 -23.17 7.28
C LYS A 172 -13.30 -23.98 6.16
N LYS A 173 -12.46 -23.35 5.34
CA LYS A 173 -11.71 -24.04 4.28
C LYS A 173 -10.77 -25.12 4.82
N GLN A 174 -10.19 -24.91 6.01
CA GLN A 174 -9.37 -25.92 6.67
C GLN A 174 -10.21 -27.15 7.06
N LYS A 175 -11.42 -26.96 7.60
CA LYS A 175 -12.35 -28.05 7.91
C LYS A 175 -12.81 -28.80 6.66
N GLU A 176 -13.08 -28.09 5.56
CA GLU A 176 -13.42 -28.70 4.27
C GLU A 176 -12.26 -29.54 3.72
N LEU A 177 -11.03 -29.04 3.83
CA LEU A 177 -9.82 -29.77 3.45
C LEU A 177 -9.61 -31.02 4.31
N ASP A 178 -9.85 -30.93 5.62
CA ASP A 178 -9.71 -32.06 6.54
C ASP A 178 -10.78 -33.15 6.27
N ALA A 179 -11.94 -32.76 5.72
CA ALA A 179 -13.02 -33.66 5.30
C ALA A 179 -12.89 -34.18 3.85
N ALA A 180 -11.98 -33.63 3.05
CA ALA A 180 -11.81 -33.99 1.64
C ALA A 180 -11.07 -35.33 1.46
N ALA A 181 -11.35 -36.00 0.34
CA ALA A 181 -10.66 -37.23 -0.06
C ALA A 181 -9.18 -36.97 -0.42
N THR A 182 -8.33 -37.99 -0.25
CA THR A 182 -6.87 -37.88 -0.34
C THR A 182 -6.35 -37.26 -1.64
N GLU A 183 -7.00 -37.52 -2.78
CA GLU A 183 -6.58 -37.03 -4.10
C GLU A 183 -6.85 -35.52 -4.32
N GLU A 184 -7.92 -34.98 -3.73
CA GLU A 184 -8.24 -33.54 -3.80
C GLU A 184 -7.54 -32.73 -2.70
N LYS A 185 -7.09 -33.40 -1.64
CA LYS A 185 -6.52 -32.78 -0.44
C LYS A 185 -5.28 -31.94 -0.74
N ASP A 186 -4.38 -32.43 -1.59
CA ASP A 186 -3.16 -31.69 -1.94
C ASP A 186 -3.46 -30.43 -2.76
N ARG A 187 -4.43 -30.48 -3.68
CA ARG A 187 -4.87 -29.30 -4.45
C ARG A 187 -5.53 -28.28 -3.54
N LEU A 188 -6.47 -28.71 -2.71
CA LEU A 188 -7.15 -27.85 -1.74
C LEU A 188 -6.18 -27.22 -0.74
N LYS A 189 -5.13 -27.97 -0.34
CA LYS A 189 -4.06 -27.45 0.53
C LYS A 189 -3.25 -26.36 -0.14
N ALA A 190 -2.85 -26.56 -1.39
CA ALA A 190 -2.13 -25.55 -2.15
C ALA A 190 -2.97 -24.27 -2.33
N GLU A 191 -4.25 -24.41 -2.69
CA GLU A 191 -5.18 -23.28 -2.84
C GLU A 191 -5.40 -22.53 -1.51
N LEU A 192 -5.52 -23.26 -0.40
CA LEU A 192 -5.68 -22.67 0.93
C LEU A 192 -4.43 -21.90 1.36
N GLU A 193 -3.24 -22.47 1.19
CA GLU A 193 -1.98 -21.81 1.55
C GLU A 193 -1.72 -20.58 0.66
N GLU A 194 -1.98 -20.65 -0.65
CA GLU A 194 -1.88 -19.48 -1.53
C GLU A 194 -2.83 -18.35 -1.09
N ALA A 195 -4.07 -18.70 -0.73
CA ALA A 195 -5.06 -17.74 -0.24
C ALA A 195 -4.63 -17.10 1.09
N LYS A 196 -4.12 -17.91 2.03
CA LYS A 196 -3.57 -17.43 3.32
C LYS A 196 -2.37 -16.51 3.09
N ASP A 197 -1.44 -16.87 2.22
CA ASP A 197 -0.25 -16.05 1.93
C ASP A 197 -0.62 -14.73 1.25
N LYS A 198 -1.61 -14.75 0.36
CA LYS A 198 -2.14 -13.53 -0.27
C LYS A 198 -2.80 -12.62 0.75
N ALA A 199 -3.61 -13.16 1.64
CA ALA A 199 -4.24 -12.40 2.72
C ALA A 199 -3.21 -11.87 3.72
N ARG A 200 -2.21 -12.68 4.09
CA ARG A 200 -1.11 -12.27 4.98
C ARG A 200 -0.32 -11.11 4.40
N ARG A 201 0.12 -11.20 3.15
CA ARG A 201 0.83 -10.11 2.45
C ARG A 201 -0.01 -8.83 2.41
N ARG A 202 -1.32 -8.96 2.16
CA ARG A 202 -2.27 -7.85 2.18
C ARG A 202 -2.36 -7.20 3.57
N SER A 203 -2.58 -8.01 4.61
CA SER A 203 -2.64 -7.57 6.00
C SER A 203 -1.34 -6.86 6.43
N LEU A 204 -0.17 -7.42 6.09
CA LEU A 204 1.12 -6.79 6.41
C LEU A 204 1.30 -5.46 5.67
N GLY A 205 0.88 -5.36 4.41
CA GLY A 205 0.84 -4.11 3.66
C GLY A 205 -0.07 -3.07 4.32
N ASN A 206 -1.25 -3.48 4.77
CA ASN A 206 -2.19 -2.64 5.49
C ASN A 206 -1.57 -2.10 6.79
N ILE A 207 -0.95 -2.95 7.60
CA ILE A 207 -0.33 -2.54 8.87
C ILE A 207 0.84 -1.57 8.64
N LYS A 208 1.68 -1.83 7.64
CA LYS A 208 2.75 -0.90 7.24
C LYS A 208 2.18 0.46 6.85
N PHE A 209 1.13 0.47 6.04
CA PHE A 209 0.50 1.71 5.59
C PHE A 209 -0.16 2.48 6.74
N ILE A 210 -0.90 1.79 7.61
CA ILE A 210 -1.48 2.36 8.84
C ILE A 210 -0.39 2.98 9.72
N GLY A 211 0.76 2.32 9.88
CA GLY A 211 1.92 2.87 10.60
C GLY A 211 2.42 4.20 10.04
N GLU A 212 2.53 4.31 8.72
CA GLU A 212 2.94 5.57 8.06
C GLU A 212 1.87 6.67 8.20
N LEU A 213 0.58 6.32 8.13
CA LEU A 213 -0.51 7.28 8.39
C LEU A 213 -0.51 7.78 9.84
N PHE A 214 -0.25 6.89 10.80
CA PHE A 214 -0.14 7.25 12.22
C PHE A 214 1.04 8.18 12.49
N LYS A 215 2.19 7.91 11.87
CA LYS A 215 3.38 8.79 11.94
C LYS A 215 3.07 10.22 11.50
N LEU A 216 2.15 10.40 10.54
CA LEU A 216 1.67 11.70 10.07
C LEU A 216 0.49 12.27 10.91
N LYS A 217 0.23 11.69 12.10
CA LYS A 217 -0.83 12.07 13.04
C LYS A 217 -2.24 12.07 12.43
N MET A 218 -2.47 11.21 11.43
CA MET A 218 -3.76 11.11 10.74
C MET A 218 -4.72 10.12 11.42
N LEU A 219 -4.17 9.13 12.13
CA LEU A 219 -4.93 8.09 12.82
C LEU A 219 -4.89 8.28 14.34
N THR A 220 -5.73 7.52 15.04
CA THR A 220 -5.76 7.45 16.50
C THR A 220 -4.93 6.27 17.00
N GLU A 221 -4.60 6.24 18.29
CA GLU A 221 -3.77 5.18 18.89
C GLU A 221 -4.51 3.84 18.98
N ALA A 222 -5.85 3.85 19.03
CA ALA A 222 -6.67 2.65 19.17
C ALA A 222 -6.39 1.63 18.06
N ILE A 223 -6.42 2.06 16.79
CA ILE A 223 -6.15 1.19 15.64
C ILE A 223 -4.70 0.67 15.63
N MET A 224 -3.75 1.43 16.18
CA MET A 224 -2.36 1.00 16.29
C MET A 224 -2.16 -0.14 17.28
N HIS A 225 -2.84 -0.05 18.43
CA HIS A 225 -2.82 -1.14 19.40
C HIS A 225 -3.40 -2.44 18.81
N ASP A 226 -4.47 -2.33 18.02
CA ASP A 226 -5.05 -3.48 17.32
C ASP A 226 -4.05 -4.09 16.33
N CYS A 227 -3.33 -3.25 15.57
CA CYS A 227 -2.26 -3.71 14.68
C CYS A 227 -1.14 -4.45 15.44
N ILE A 228 -0.68 -3.94 16.58
CA ILE A 228 0.36 -4.59 17.40
C ILE A 228 -0.12 -5.93 17.93
N VAL A 229 -1.34 -5.99 18.48
CA VAL A 229 -1.94 -7.23 18.97
C VAL A 229 -2.03 -8.27 17.86
N LYS A 230 -2.41 -7.86 16.66
CA LYS A 230 -2.50 -8.75 15.50
C LYS A 230 -1.14 -9.33 15.10
N LEU A 231 -0.11 -8.48 15.01
CA LEU A 231 1.24 -8.94 14.69
C LEU A 231 1.82 -9.86 15.77
N LEU A 232 1.51 -9.64 17.05
CA LEU A 232 1.97 -10.50 18.14
C LEU A 232 1.28 -11.87 18.16
N LYS A 233 0.04 -11.96 17.70
CA LYS A 233 -0.68 -13.25 17.55
C LYS A 233 -0.08 -14.11 16.45
N ASN A 234 0.36 -13.47 15.37
CA ASN A 234 0.98 -14.14 14.23
C ASN A 234 2.48 -14.29 14.49
N HIS A 235 2.89 -15.37 15.15
CA HIS A 235 4.28 -15.66 15.52
C HIS A 235 5.20 -16.04 14.32
N ASP A 236 4.86 -15.61 13.10
CA ASP A 236 5.67 -15.82 11.90
C ASP A 236 6.75 -14.74 11.74
N GLU A 237 7.81 -15.05 10.99
CA GLU A 237 8.96 -14.14 10.85
C GLU A 237 8.61 -12.81 10.20
N GLU A 238 7.73 -12.80 9.19
CA GLU A 238 7.35 -11.57 8.49
C GLU A 238 6.54 -10.63 9.39
N SER A 239 5.60 -11.19 10.17
CA SER A 239 4.81 -10.45 11.16
C SER A 239 5.68 -9.86 12.26
N LEU A 240 6.62 -10.62 12.81
CA LEU A 240 7.54 -10.12 13.83
C LEU A 240 8.50 -9.06 13.28
N GLU A 241 8.97 -9.23 12.05
CA GLU A 241 9.79 -8.23 11.38
C GLU A 241 9.01 -6.93 11.13
N CYS A 242 7.73 -7.04 10.72
CA CYS A 242 6.82 -5.92 10.58
C CYS A 242 6.60 -5.21 11.92
N LEU A 243 6.39 -5.98 12.99
CA LEU A 243 6.23 -5.46 14.36
C LEU A 243 7.44 -4.65 14.80
N CYS A 244 8.65 -5.18 14.57
CA CYS A 244 9.87 -4.49 14.93
C CYS A 244 9.99 -3.15 14.18
N ARG A 245 9.78 -3.15 12.86
CA ARG A 245 9.81 -1.90 12.06
C ARG A 245 8.77 -0.88 12.51
N LEU A 246 7.56 -1.37 12.82
CA LEU A 246 6.47 -0.53 13.30
C LEU A 246 6.85 0.13 14.63
N LEU A 247 7.24 -0.66 15.63
CA LEU A 247 7.62 -0.16 16.96
C LEU A 247 8.86 0.74 16.92
N SER A 248 9.83 0.48 16.05
CA SER A 248 10.97 1.39 15.86
C SER A 248 10.55 2.77 15.34
N THR A 249 9.46 2.85 14.58
CA THR A 249 9.00 4.11 13.96
C THR A 249 8.03 4.88 14.86
N ILE A 250 7.05 4.19 15.44
CA ILE A 250 5.94 4.81 16.17
C ILE A 250 5.87 4.41 17.65
N GLY A 251 6.75 3.53 18.12
CA GLY A 251 6.72 3.02 19.49
C GLY A 251 6.86 4.11 20.55
N LYS A 252 7.70 5.13 20.29
CA LYS A 252 7.83 6.30 21.16
C LYS A 252 6.52 7.09 21.30
N ASP A 253 5.78 7.24 20.19
CA ASP A 253 4.50 7.95 20.16
C ASP A 253 3.38 7.16 20.85
N LEU A 254 3.52 5.83 20.99
CA LEU A 254 2.54 4.94 21.62
C LEU A 254 2.83 4.65 23.11
N ASP A 255 4.04 4.94 23.61
CA ASP A 255 4.46 4.63 24.99
C ASP A 255 4.31 5.84 25.92
N PHE A 256 3.06 6.24 26.17
CA PHE A 256 2.68 7.29 27.12
C PHE A 256 2.02 6.68 28.37
N GLU A 257 1.90 7.46 29.45
CA GLU A 257 1.54 6.93 30.79
C GLU A 257 0.29 6.04 30.80
N LYS A 258 -0.78 6.43 30.09
CA LYS A 258 -2.03 5.66 30.05
C LYS A 258 -1.91 4.37 29.23
N ALA A 259 -1.05 4.34 28.21
CA ALA A 259 -0.82 3.15 27.37
C ALA A 259 0.31 2.26 27.89
N LYS A 260 1.11 2.72 28.86
CA LYS A 260 2.25 2.01 29.44
C LYS A 260 1.92 0.56 29.87
N PRO A 261 0.81 0.27 30.60
CA PRO A 261 0.50 -1.10 30.99
C PRO A 261 0.28 -2.04 29.79
N ARG A 262 -0.32 -1.52 28.72
CA ARG A 262 -0.58 -2.25 27.48
C ARG A 262 0.73 -2.48 26.71
N MET A 263 1.61 -1.47 26.65
CA MET A 263 2.94 -1.60 26.07
C MET A 263 3.79 -2.61 26.84
N ASP A 264 3.74 -2.63 28.17
CA ASP A 264 4.46 -3.62 28.99
C ASP A 264 4.04 -5.06 28.66
N GLN A 265 2.74 -5.29 28.43
CA GLN A 265 2.25 -6.60 27.99
C GLN A 265 2.81 -7.00 26.62
N TYR A 266 2.88 -6.09 25.66
CA TYR A 266 3.45 -6.38 24.33
C TYR A 266 4.92 -6.76 24.41
N PHE A 267 5.72 -5.99 25.15
CA PHE A 267 7.15 -6.24 25.28
C PHE A 267 7.42 -7.51 26.10
N ALA A 268 6.57 -7.85 27.08
CA ALA A 268 6.65 -9.14 27.77
C ALA A 268 6.36 -10.32 26.84
N GLN A 269 5.41 -10.19 25.91
CA GLN A 269 5.17 -11.20 24.87
C GLN A 269 6.36 -11.33 23.92
N MET A 270 6.97 -10.21 23.50
CA MET A 270 8.19 -10.24 22.67
C MET A 270 9.34 -10.97 23.40
N ASP A 271 9.56 -10.67 24.68
CA ASP A 271 10.57 -11.35 25.50
C ASP A 271 10.31 -12.86 25.63
N LYS A 272 9.05 -13.27 25.77
CA LYS A 272 8.65 -14.69 25.74
C LYS A 272 9.02 -15.34 24.41
N ILE A 273 8.71 -14.71 23.27
CA ILE A 273 9.03 -15.23 21.93
C ILE A 273 10.55 -15.42 21.76
N ILE A 274 11.37 -14.48 22.25
CA ILE A 274 12.83 -14.59 22.22
C ILE A 274 13.30 -15.81 23.03
N LYS A 275 12.76 -15.98 24.24
CA LYS A 275 13.12 -17.06 25.17
C LYS A 275 12.70 -18.45 24.68
N GLU A 276 11.59 -18.55 23.95
CA GLU A 276 11.14 -19.81 23.34
C GLU A 276 12.08 -20.32 22.25
N LYS A 277 12.92 -19.45 21.66
CA LYS A 277 13.92 -19.79 20.63
C LYS A 277 13.36 -20.52 19.40
N LYS A 278 12.06 -20.35 19.10
CA LYS A 278 11.39 -20.94 17.92
C LYS A 278 11.63 -20.16 16.63
N THR A 279 12.01 -18.89 16.73
CA THR A 279 12.27 -17.99 15.60
C THR A 279 13.76 -17.91 15.29
N SER A 280 14.12 -17.49 14.06
CA SER A 280 15.52 -17.34 13.68
C SER A 280 16.27 -16.35 14.57
N SER A 281 17.60 -16.51 14.65
CA SER A 281 18.47 -15.59 15.38
C SER A 281 18.31 -14.15 14.91
N ARG A 282 18.13 -13.92 13.60
CA ARG A 282 17.90 -12.58 13.02
C ARG A 282 16.67 -11.90 13.64
N ILE A 283 15.54 -12.59 13.69
CA ILE A 283 14.31 -12.04 14.28
C ILE A 283 14.46 -11.81 15.79
N ARG A 284 15.13 -12.72 16.50
CA ARG A 284 15.41 -12.53 17.93
C ARG A 284 16.27 -11.30 18.22
N PHE A 285 17.30 -11.06 17.41
CA PHE A 285 18.10 -9.84 17.52
C PHE A 285 17.27 -8.59 17.23
N MET A 286 16.43 -8.60 16.18
CA MET A 286 15.53 -7.47 15.89
C MET A 286 14.56 -7.17 17.05
N LEU A 287 13.98 -8.20 17.68
CA LEU A 287 13.11 -8.02 18.85
C LEU A 287 13.88 -7.47 20.05
N GLN A 288 15.11 -7.95 20.25
CA GLN A 288 16.00 -7.48 21.31
C GLN A 288 16.37 -6.00 21.12
N ASP A 289 16.69 -5.58 19.89
CA ASP A 289 16.98 -4.19 19.55
C ASP A 289 15.82 -3.25 19.92
N VAL A 290 14.58 -3.68 19.66
CA VAL A 290 13.37 -2.91 19.99
C VAL A 290 13.12 -2.86 21.50
N LEU A 291 13.34 -3.97 22.21
CA LEU A 291 13.29 -4.01 23.69
C LEU A 291 14.28 -3.03 24.31
N ASP A 292 15.50 -2.99 23.80
CA ASP A 292 16.56 -2.11 24.29
C ASP A 292 16.30 -0.65 23.92
N LEU A 293 15.76 -0.38 22.72
CA LEU A 293 15.31 0.96 22.32
C LEU A 293 14.28 1.53 23.31
N ARG A 294 13.29 0.73 23.73
CA ARG A 294 12.28 1.15 24.71
C ARG A 294 12.88 1.46 26.09
N ARG A 295 13.85 0.65 26.53
CA ARG A 295 14.56 0.87 27.81
C ARG A 295 15.33 2.19 27.80
N VAL A 296 16.00 2.52 26.69
CA VAL A 296 16.72 3.79 26.52
C VAL A 296 15.75 4.97 26.55
N ILE A 297 14.64 4.90 25.80
CA ILE A 297 13.63 5.97 25.77
C ILE A 297 13.04 6.20 27.16
N SER A 298 12.70 5.12 27.88
CA SER A 298 12.15 5.21 29.24
C SER A 298 13.12 5.85 30.23
N ARG A 299 14.43 5.63 30.08
CA ARG A 299 15.43 6.29 30.95
C ARG A 299 15.56 7.78 30.66
N ASN A 300 15.53 8.19 29.39
CA ASN A 300 15.67 9.59 28.98
C ASN A 300 14.44 10.46 29.29
N THR A 301 13.25 9.88 29.45
CA THR A 301 12.05 10.62 29.85
C THR A 301 12.02 10.94 31.35
N HIS A 302 12.68 10.13 32.18
CA HIS A 302 12.76 10.37 33.64
C HIS A 302 13.80 11.44 34.01
N THR A 303 14.74 11.78 33.11
CA THR A 303 15.76 12.80 33.35
C THR A 303 15.31 14.23 33.02
N HIS A 304 14.10 14.43 32.50
CA HIS A 304 13.58 15.74 32.10
C HIS A 304 12.50 16.33 33.02
N HIS A 305 12.30 15.79 34.22
CA HIS A 305 11.62 16.55 35.26
C HIS A 305 12.58 17.66 35.77
N PRO A 306 12.25 18.96 35.61
CA PRO A 306 13.01 19.99 36.29
C PRO A 306 12.88 19.75 37.80
N PRO A 307 13.93 19.99 38.61
CA PRO A 307 13.79 19.93 40.05
C PRO A 307 12.73 20.94 40.46
N VAL A 308 11.75 20.48 41.23
CA VAL A 308 10.78 21.35 41.89
C VAL A 308 11.59 22.26 42.83
N SER A 309 11.83 23.50 42.42
CA SER A 309 12.38 24.55 43.28
C SER A 309 11.31 24.92 44.30
N GLY A 310 11.33 24.23 45.42
CA GLY A 310 10.38 24.35 46.53
C GLY A 310 11.10 24.51 47.86
N GLU A 311 11.94 25.53 47.99
CA GLU A 311 12.38 26.06 49.29
C GLU A 311 12.24 27.59 49.27
N CYS A 312 11.01 28.06 49.46
CA CYS A 312 10.79 29.43 49.92
C CYS A 312 11.02 29.45 51.44
N PHE A 313 12.25 29.77 51.83
CA PHE A 313 12.55 30.20 53.20
C PHE A 313 11.70 31.42 53.54
N SER A 314 10.94 31.32 54.63
CA SER A 314 10.12 32.38 55.19
C SER A 314 10.99 33.48 55.83
N PRO A 315 10.61 34.76 55.76
CA PRO A 315 11.30 35.81 56.49
C PRO A 315 10.85 35.82 57.95
N LEU A 316 11.80 35.66 58.87
CA LEU A 316 11.61 35.88 60.31
C LEU A 316 11.31 37.36 60.56
N THR A 317 10.28 37.58 61.39
CA THR A 317 9.99 38.83 62.09
C THR A 317 10.69 38.83 63.44
#